data_AF-A0A8S3QDV4-F1
#
_entry.id   AF-A0A8S3QDV4-F1
#
_cell.length_a   1.000
_cell.length_b   1.000
_cell.length_c   1.000
_cell.angle_alpha   90.00
_cell.angle_beta   90.00
_cell.angle_gamma   90.00
#
_symmetry.space_group_name_H-M   'P 1'
#
loop_
_entity.id
_entity.type
_entity.pdbx_description
1 polymer ?
#
loop_
_entity_poly.entity_id
_entity_poly.type
_entity_poly.pdbx_seq_one_letter_code
_entity_poly.pdbx_strand_id
1 'polypeptide(L)'
;MYPNNPKKFMNKYREGTQRPYGSLFIDLKQNTPEDDRLKINIFENKNMIGGGVTEDEQTYLPDEREIMPSCDDCGVVFESVPDLARHINRWCPENNDLKRKRGNEDEDIPPKKSRVNEIDIKDGEDTAFIKLAKLREANEDLWKEKLDKYIDGNMSEDRARRKANWKLKDEDIDQFLSRYSSLVQYLLQLQNGKIHDKVMNKITELVNDDMDYEKAIKVAIRKHKPQL
;
A
#
# COMPACT_ATOMS: atom_id res chain seq x y z
N MET A 1 -4.15 -16.32 1.38
CA MET A 1 -4.32 -16.78 -0.02
C MET A 1 -5.71 -17.42 -0.14
N TYR A 2 -6.39 -17.32 -1.29
CA TYR A 2 -7.66 -18.02 -1.56
C TYR A 2 -7.35 -19.47 -1.97
N PRO A 3 -7.22 -20.43 -1.03
CA PRO A 3 -6.52 -21.69 -1.32
C PRO A 3 -7.40 -22.61 -2.17
N ASN A 4 -8.72 -22.45 -2.08
CA ASN A 4 -9.69 -23.40 -2.62
C ASN A 4 -10.28 -22.97 -3.98
N ASN A 5 -9.98 -21.76 -4.48
CA ASN A 5 -10.55 -21.29 -5.75
C ASN A 5 -9.67 -20.28 -6.52
N PRO A 6 -8.48 -20.70 -6.99
CA PRO A 6 -7.57 -19.82 -7.73
C PRO A 6 -8.16 -19.31 -9.06
N LYS A 7 -9.10 -20.06 -9.67
CA LYS A 7 -9.79 -19.63 -10.90
C LYS A 7 -10.69 -18.41 -10.64
N LYS A 8 -11.47 -18.40 -9.55
CA LYS A 8 -12.32 -17.25 -9.15
C LYS A 8 -11.46 -16.01 -8.93
N PHE A 9 -10.33 -16.16 -8.24
CA PHE A 9 -9.38 -15.06 -8.02
C PHE A 9 -8.83 -14.49 -9.34
N MET A 10 -8.30 -15.35 -10.23
CA MET A 10 -7.70 -14.89 -11.50
C MET A 10 -8.73 -14.22 -12.43
N ASN A 11 -9.99 -14.66 -12.39
CA ASN A 11 -11.06 -14.01 -13.15
C ASN A 11 -11.36 -12.61 -12.60
N LYS A 12 -11.51 -12.46 -11.28
CA LYS A 12 -11.73 -11.16 -10.63
C LYS A 12 -10.54 -10.21 -10.80
N TYR A 13 -9.32 -10.75 -10.76
CA TYR A 13 -8.12 -9.98 -11.05
C TYR A 13 -8.11 -9.45 -12.48
N ARG A 14 -8.41 -10.28 -13.48
CA ARG A 14 -8.53 -9.82 -14.87
C ARG A 14 -9.61 -8.76 -15.02
N GLU A 15 -10.80 -9.01 -14.46
CA GLU A 15 -11.93 -8.07 -14.51
C GLU A 15 -11.55 -6.70 -13.90
N GLY A 16 -10.90 -6.70 -12.74
CA GLY A 16 -10.45 -5.46 -12.07
C GLY A 16 -9.27 -4.77 -12.74
N THR A 17 -8.45 -5.47 -13.51
CA THR A 17 -7.27 -4.90 -14.20
C THR A 17 -7.51 -4.58 -15.67
N GLN A 18 -8.69 -4.94 -16.20
CA GLN A 18 -9.09 -4.69 -17.59
C GLN A 18 -9.39 -3.21 -17.85
N ARG A 19 -9.81 -2.45 -16.82
CA ARG A 19 -9.99 -1.00 -16.90
C ARG A 19 -8.72 -0.26 -16.47
N PRO A 20 -8.36 0.85 -17.13
CA PRO A 20 -7.32 1.74 -16.60
C PRO A 20 -7.79 2.27 -15.23
N TYR A 21 -6.93 2.20 -14.22
CA TYR A 21 -7.21 2.56 -12.82
C TYR A 21 -8.24 1.69 -12.08
N GLY A 22 -8.59 0.52 -12.62
CA GLY A 22 -9.43 -0.43 -11.91
C GLY A 22 -8.74 -0.91 -10.62
N SER A 23 -9.48 -0.86 -9.52
CA SER A 23 -8.98 -1.19 -8.18
C SER A 23 -9.54 -2.55 -7.75
N LEU A 24 -8.67 -3.51 -7.47
CA LEU A 24 -9.07 -4.78 -6.86
C LEU A 24 -8.76 -4.71 -5.36
N PHE A 25 -9.80 -4.71 -4.54
CA PHE A 25 -9.70 -4.83 -3.09
C PHE A 25 -9.72 -6.30 -2.68
N ILE A 26 -8.74 -6.71 -1.88
CA ILE A 26 -8.59 -8.07 -1.39
C ILE A 26 -8.64 -8.03 0.14
N ASP A 27 -9.70 -8.57 0.73
CA ASP A 27 -9.82 -8.77 2.18
C ASP A 27 -9.63 -10.24 2.53
N LEU A 28 -8.60 -10.53 3.33
CA LEU A 28 -8.21 -11.89 3.72
C LEU A 28 -8.59 -12.22 5.17
N LYS A 29 -9.33 -11.36 5.87
CA LYS A 29 -9.80 -11.65 7.23
C LYS A 29 -10.70 -12.90 7.23
N GLN A 30 -10.54 -13.74 8.25
CA GLN A 30 -11.28 -15.01 8.36
C GLN A 30 -12.80 -14.79 8.44
N ASN A 31 -13.22 -13.68 9.03
CA ASN A 31 -14.63 -13.34 9.24
C ASN A 31 -15.28 -12.64 8.04
N THR A 32 -14.53 -12.32 6.99
CA THR A 32 -15.07 -11.65 5.80
C THR A 32 -15.79 -12.68 4.92
N PRO A 33 -17.07 -12.47 4.56
CA PRO A 33 -17.83 -13.35 3.67
C PRO A 33 -17.13 -13.55 2.32
N GLU A 34 -17.21 -14.74 1.74
CA GLU A 34 -16.44 -15.11 0.54
C GLU A 34 -16.65 -14.12 -0.62
N ASP A 35 -17.88 -13.66 -0.85
CA ASP A 35 -18.19 -12.74 -1.93
C ASP A 35 -17.73 -11.30 -1.67
N ASP A 36 -17.44 -10.95 -0.41
CA ASP A 36 -16.90 -9.63 -0.03
C ASP A 36 -15.37 -9.58 -0.04
N ARG A 37 -14.69 -10.73 -0.11
CA ARG A 37 -13.22 -10.80 -0.07
C ARG A 37 -12.54 -10.26 -1.33
N LEU A 38 -13.27 -10.21 -2.45
CA LEU A 38 -12.75 -9.74 -3.75
C LEU A 38 -13.73 -8.73 -4.35
N LYS A 39 -13.51 -7.44 -4.08
CA LYS A 39 -14.31 -6.36 -4.66
C LYS A 39 -13.50 -5.62 -5.72
N ILE A 40 -14.14 -5.34 -6.84
CA ILE A 40 -13.56 -4.59 -7.94
C ILE A 40 -14.17 -3.20 -7.94
N ASN A 41 -13.36 -2.20 -8.29
CA ASN A 41 -13.77 -0.81 -8.46
C ASN A 41 -14.51 -0.27 -7.24
N ILE A 42 -13.97 -0.53 -6.06
CA ILE A 42 -14.55 -0.09 -4.78
C ILE A 42 -14.77 1.42 -4.70
N PHE A 43 -14.07 2.19 -5.54
CA PHE A 43 -14.17 3.64 -5.64
C PHE A 43 -15.18 4.12 -6.69
N GLU A 44 -15.70 3.26 -7.57
CA GLU A 44 -16.65 3.65 -8.65
C GLU A 44 -18.12 3.73 -8.17
N ASN A 45 -18.45 3.15 -7.01
CA ASN A 45 -19.84 2.99 -6.55
C ASN A 45 -20.50 4.21 -5.87
N LYS A 46 -19.94 5.42 -6.00
CA LYS A 46 -20.62 6.61 -5.44
C LYS A 46 -21.78 7.16 -6.28
N ASN A 47 -22.00 6.71 -7.53
CA ASN A 47 -22.96 7.37 -8.44
C ASN A 47 -23.99 6.48 -9.15
N MET A 48 -24.31 5.26 -8.70
CA MET A 48 -25.36 4.45 -9.36
C MET A 48 -26.41 3.85 -8.42
N ILE A 49 -27.31 4.72 -7.97
CA ILE A 49 -28.74 4.46 -7.75
C ILE A 49 -29.42 5.61 -8.51
N GLY A 50 -30.22 5.50 -9.57
CA GLY A 50 -30.79 4.44 -10.39
C GLY A 50 -31.90 5.10 -11.24
N GLY A 51 -32.30 4.50 -12.37
CA GLY A 51 -33.61 4.75 -13.01
C GLY A 51 -33.74 6.02 -13.87
N GLY A 52 -34.49 5.93 -14.97
CA GLY A 52 -34.64 7.01 -15.93
C GLY A 52 -35.80 7.98 -15.69
N VAL A 53 -35.80 8.99 -16.57
CA VAL A 53 -36.85 9.94 -16.98
C VAL A 53 -36.83 11.33 -16.32
N THR A 54 -36.83 12.30 -17.25
CA THR A 54 -37.18 13.74 -17.22
C THR A 54 -36.21 14.76 -16.63
N GLU A 55 -35.87 15.69 -17.53
CA GLU A 55 -35.46 17.07 -17.35
C GLU A 55 -36.04 17.68 -16.06
N ASP A 56 -35.17 18.02 -15.12
CA ASP A 56 -35.16 19.35 -14.50
C ASP A 56 -33.86 19.54 -13.73
N GLU A 57 -33.23 20.67 -14.03
CA GLU A 57 -31.98 21.16 -13.50
C GLU A 57 -32.18 21.63 -12.04
N GLN A 58 -31.83 20.79 -11.07
CA GLN A 58 -31.61 21.22 -9.69
C GLN A 58 -30.25 20.75 -9.19
N THR A 59 -29.37 21.73 -9.00
CA THR A 59 -28.05 21.66 -8.38
C THR A 59 -28.15 21.10 -6.96
N TYR A 60 -27.76 19.84 -6.79
CA TYR A 60 -27.48 19.26 -5.47
C TYR A 60 -26.06 19.67 -5.03
N LEU A 61 -25.98 20.68 -4.16
CA LEU A 61 -24.80 20.89 -3.33
C LEU A 61 -24.74 19.73 -2.31
N PRO A 62 -23.60 19.02 -2.17
CA PRO A 62 -23.45 18.02 -1.13
C PRO A 62 -23.61 18.67 0.24
N ASP A 63 -24.45 18.10 1.10
CA ASP A 63 -24.59 18.50 2.50
C ASP A 63 -23.22 18.40 3.17
N GLU A 64 -22.69 19.53 3.66
CA GLU A 64 -21.34 19.66 4.26
C GLU A 64 -21.17 18.84 5.56
N ARG A 65 -22.20 18.10 5.97
CA ARG A 65 -22.28 17.37 7.23
C ARG A 65 -21.67 15.96 7.22
N GLU A 66 -21.14 15.48 6.11
CA GLU A 66 -20.61 14.11 6.00
C GLU A 66 -19.10 13.99 5.66
N ILE A 67 -18.33 15.08 5.74
CA ILE A 67 -16.88 15.01 5.56
C ILE A 67 -16.24 14.64 6.90
N MET A 68 -16.10 13.34 7.17
CA MET A 68 -15.30 12.87 8.30
C MET A 68 -13.81 13.09 8.00
N PRO A 69 -13.11 13.99 8.72
CA PRO A 69 -11.70 14.29 8.46
C PRO A 69 -10.79 13.12 8.84
N SER A 70 -9.75 12.85 8.03
CA SER A 70 -8.76 11.81 8.28
C SER A 70 -7.35 12.38 8.42
N CYS A 71 -6.48 11.70 9.17
CA CYS A 71 -5.06 12.04 9.25
C CYS A 71 -4.31 11.50 8.04
N ASP A 72 -3.57 12.38 7.34
CA ASP A 72 -2.79 11.99 6.17
C ASP A 72 -1.60 11.09 6.51
N ASP A 73 -1.05 11.21 7.73
CA ASP A 73 0.12 10.45 8.16
C ASP A 73 -0.26 9.01 8.56
N CYS A 74 -1.32 8.83 9.35
CA CYS A 74 -1.67 7.50 9.89
C CYS A 74 -3.02 6.93 9.39
N GLY A 75 -3.78 7.68 8.59
CA GLY A 75 -5.04 7.23 8.00
C GLY A 75 -6.24 7.12 8.96
N VAL A 76 -6.10 7.50 10.23
CA VAL A 76 -7.20 7.46 11.21
C VAL A 76 -8.25 8.52 10.87
N VAL A 77 -9.53 8.14 10.90
CA VAL A 77 -10.69 9.01 10.61
C VAL A 77 -11.29 9.52 11.93
N PHE A 78 -11.69 10.78 11.96
CA PHE A 78 -12.21 11.47 13.14
C PHE A 78 -13.61 11.99 12.90
N GLU A 79 -14.38 12.12 13.98
CA GLU A 79 -15.73 12.68 13.97
C GLU A 79 -15.72 14.20 13.73
N SER A 80 -14.62 14.88 14.09
CA SER A 80 -14.50 16.33 13.96
C SER A 80 -13.08 16.79 13.61
N VAL A 81 -12.96 17.94 12.94
CA VAL A 81 -11.66 18.58 12.63
C VAL A 81 -10.83 18.88 13.89
N PRO A 82 -11.41 19.31 15.02
CA PRO A 82 -10.69 19.44 16.29
C PRO A 82 -10.04 18.14 16.80
N ASP A 83 -10.68 16.99 16.59
CA ASP A 83 -10.12 15.69 16.98
C ASP A 83 -8.92 15.32 16.12
N LEU A 84 -9.01 15.55 14.82
CA LEU A 84 -7.88 15.41 13.90
C LEU A 84 -6.72 16.33 14.32
N ALA A 85 -7.00 17.59 14.67
CA ALA A 85 -5.97 18.53 15.10
C ALA A 85 -5.29 18.11 16.42
N ARG A 86 -6.04 17.54 17.38
CA ARG A 86 -5.46 16.97 18.61
C ARG A 86 -4.60 15.75 18.33
N HIS A 87 -5.06 14.89 17.43
CA HIS A 87 -4.33 13.73 16.99
C HIS A 87 -2.99 14.12 16.35
N ILE A 88 -2.99 14.99 15.34
CA ILE A 88 -1.77 15.44 14.66
C ILE A 88 -0.76 16.02 15.66
N ASN A 89 -1.22 16.85 16.60
CA ASN A 89 -0.32 17.58 17.50
C ASN A 89 0.22 16.76 18.68
N ARG A 90 -0.43 15.66 19.08
CA ARG A 90 -0.09 14.96 20.34
C ARG A 90 0.02 13.45 20.23
N TRP A 91 -0.73 12.82 19.34
CA TRP A 91 -0.99 11.38 19.41
C TRP A 91 -0.80 10.63 18.09
N CYS A 92 -0.41 11.31 17.00
CA CYS A 92 -0.07 10.62 15.77
C CYS A 92 1.19 9.78 16.01
N PRO A 93 1.12 8.43 15.88
CA PRO A 93 2.26 7.54 16.13
C PRO A 93 3.44 7.85 15.22
N GLU A 94 3.15 8.36 14.02
CA GLU A 94 4.13 8.74 13.00
C GLU A 94 4.71 10.15 13.21
N ASN A 95 4.15 10.97 14.10
CA ASN A 95 4.57 12.36 14.32
C ASN A 95 5.47 12.55 15.55
N ASN A 96 5.91 11.47 16.21
CA ASN A 96 6.73 11.57 17.43
C ASN A 96 8.16 12.11 17.20
N ASP A 97 8.65 12.17 15.96
CA ASP A 97 10.02 12.58 15.66
C ASP A 97 10.17 13.96 14.98
N LEU A 98 9.07 14.66 14.65
CA LEU A 98 9.15 15.92 13.90
C LEU A 98 8.66 17.12 14.69
N LYS A 99 9.50 17.58 15.62
CA LYS A 99 9.56 19.03 15.93
C LYS A 99 9.97 19.77 14.65
N ARG A 100 8.99 20.14 13.81
CA ARG A 100 9.19 21.01 12.64
C ARG A 100 9.84 22.32 13.07
N LYS A 101 11.14 22.47 12.80
CA LYS A 101 11.75 23.79 12.59
C LYS A 101 11.11 24.37 11.33
N ARG A 102 10.29 25.41 11.50
CA ARG A 102 10.02 26.38 10.42
C ARG A 102 11.37 27.00 10.04
N GLY A 103 11.76 26.87 8.78
CA GLY A 103 12.90 27.53 8.17
C GLY A 103 12.56 27.85 6.72
N ASN A 104 12.65 29.14 6.41
CA ASN A 104 12.25 29.84 5.20
C ASN A 104 13.11 29.53 3.96
N GLU A 105 12.48 29.75 2.81
CA GLU A 105 12.94 30.44 1.57
C GLU A 105 14.14 29.91 0.77
N ASP A 106 13.83 29.67 -0.51
CA ASP A 106 14.60 29.90 -1.75
C ASP A 106 16.05 29.43 -1.82
N GLU A 107 16.31 28.42 -2.67
CA GLU A 107 17.35 28.50 -3.71
C GLU A 107 17.02 27.56 -4.89
N ASP A 108 16.95 28.15 -6.08
CA ASP A 108 16.95 27.49 -7.38
C ASP A 108 18.21 26.63 -7.56
N ILE A 109 18.06 25.31 -7.59
CA ILE A 109 19.12 24.37 -7.97
C ILE A 109 18.62 23.52 -9.15
N PRO A 110 19.32 23.50 -10.31
CA PRO A 110 18.87 22.78 -11.49
C PRO A 110 18.95 21.25 -11.27
N PRO A 111 18.10 20.45 -11.95
CA PRO A 111 17.95 19.03 -11.66
C PRO A 111 19.20 18.25 -12.10
N LYS A 112 20.04 17.88 -11.13
CA LYS A 112 21.08 16.88 -11.33
C LYS A 112 20.42 15.51 -11.41
N LYS A 113 20.56 14.87 -12.57
CA LYS A 113 20.24 13.45 -12.82
C LYS A 113 20.75 12.59 -11.66
N SER A 114 19.84 12.11 -10.83
CA SER A 114 20.13 11.15 -9.78
C SER A 114 20.38 9.80 -10.43
N ARG A 115 21.66 9.52 -10.70
CA ARG A 115 22.14 8.14 -10.69
C ARG A 115 21.78 7.56 -9.33
N VAL A 116 20.89 6.56 -9.33
CA VAL A 116 20.56 5.78 -8.14
C VAL A 116 21.87 5.19 -7.62
N ASN A 117 22.39 5.76 -6.55
CA ASN A 117 23.40 5.10 -5.75
C ASN A 117 22.73 3.85 -5.17
N GLU A 118 23.25 2.68 -5.52
CA GLU A 118 23.03 1.45 -4.76
C GLU A 118 23.45 1.72 -3.32
N ILE A 119 22.48 2.07 -2.48
CA ILE A 119 22.68 2.06 -1.04
C ILE A 119 22.75 0.59 -0.67
N ASP A 120 23.90 0.18 -0.18
CA ASP A 120 24.22 -1.14 0.34
C ASP A 120 23.43 -1.35 1.65
N ILE A 121 22.11 -1.53 1.53
CA ILE A 121 21.21 -1.78 2.65
C ILE A 121 21.27 -3.28 2.92
N LYS A 122 21.93 -3.64 4.02
CA LYS A 122 21.99 -5.01 4.56
C LYS A 122 20.63 -5.70 4.45
N ASP A 123 20.64 -6.92 3.92
CA ASP A 123 19.49 -7.77 3.57
C ASP A 123 18.57 -8.15 4.77
N GLY A 124 17.96 -7.16 5.42
CA GLY A 124 16.92 -7.34 6.42
C GLY A 124 15.52 -7.35 5.80
N GLU A 125 14.52 -7.86 6.53
CA GLU A 125 13.11 -7.98 6.10
C GLU A 125 12.51 -6.64 5.64
N ASP A 126 12.90 -5.55 6.33
CA ASP A 126 12.50 -4.18 6.00
C ASP A 126 12.92 -3.78 4.58
N THR A 127 13.96 -4.41 4.01
CA THR A 127 14.40 -4.10 2.66
C THR A 127 13.38 -4.51 1.62
N ALA A 128 12.60 -5.58 1.79
CA ALA A 128 11.64 -6.02 0.78
C ALA A 128 10.48 -5.02 0.65
N PHE A 129 9.97 -4.54 1.78
CA PHE A 129 8.91 -3.52 1.81
C PHE A 129 9.42 -2.16 1.31
N ILE A 130 10.60 -1.73 1.77
CA ILE A 130 11.22 -0.48 1.29
C ILE A 130 11.51 -0.56 -0.22
N LYS A 131 11.96 -1.72 -0.73
CA LYS A 131 12.19 -1.93 -2.17
C LYS A 131 10.89 -1.82 -2.98
N LEU A 132 9.77 -2.34 -2.47
CA LEU A 132 8.45 -2.20 -3.12
C LEU A 132 7.95 -0.74 -3.11
N ALA A 133 8.11 -0.03 -2.00
CA ALA A 133 7.73 1.38 -1.91
C ALA A 133 8.54 2.24 -2.89
N LYS A 134 9.86 2.06 -2.92
CA LYS A 134 10.76 2.76 -3.87
C LYS A 134 10.46 2.43 -5.33
N LEU A 135 10.05 1.18 -5.62
CA LEU A 135 9.66 0.80 -6.97
C LEU A 135 8.44 1.60 -7.43
N ARG A 136 7.44 1.79 -6.54
CA ARG A 136 6.26 2.60 -6.85
C ARG A 136 6.64 4.04 -7.18
N GLU A 137 7.50 4.67 -6.37
CA GLU A 137 7.97 6.04 -6.61
C GLU A 137 8.71 6.16 -7.94
N ALA A 138 9.65 5.25 -8.20
CA ALA A 138 10.40 5.22 -9.46
C ALA A 138 9.49 5.04 -10.69
N ASN A 139 8.44 4.21 -10.57
CA ASN A 139 7.47 4.02 -11.65
C ASN A 139 6.66 5.29 -11.91
N GLU A 140 6.28 6.02 -10.85
CA GLU A 140 5.56 7.29 -10.99
C GLU A 140 6.41 8.35 -11.70
N ASP A 141 7.71 8.44 -11.37
CA ASP A 141 8.64 9.35 -12.03
C ASP A 141 8.86 8.99 -13.50
N LEU A 142 9.07 7.70 -13.80
CA LEU A 142 9.18 7.20 -15.18
C LEU A 142 7.90 7.43 -15.99
N TRP A 143 6.73 7.33 -15.34
CA TRP A 143 5.46 7.64 -15.95
C TRP A 143 5.37 9.12 -16.35
N LYS A 144 5.72 10.03 -15.43
CA LYS A 144 5.74 11.48 -15.67
C LYS A 144 6.70 11.83 -16.81
N GLU A 145 7.92 11.28 -16.79
CA GLU A 145 8.90 11.51 -17.86
C GLU A 145 8.38 11.03 -19.23
N LYS A 146 7.77 9.83 -19.28
CA LYS A 146 7.16 9.31 -20.52
C LYS A 146 6.00 10.17 -21.00
N LEU A 147 5.20 10.70 -20.07
CA LEU A 147 4.07 11.59 -20.38
C LEU A 147 4.54 12.90 -21.00
N ASP A 148 5.48 13.59 -20.34
CA ASP A 148 6.04 14.88 -20.80
C ASP A 148 6.65 14.73 -22.18
N LYS A 149 7.45 13.67 -22.39
CA LYS A 149 8.05 13.35 -23.70
C LYS A 149 7.01 13.17 -24.81
N TYR A 150 5.82 12.65 -24.51
CA TYR A 150 4.76 12.51 -25.51
C TYR A 150 4.04 13.83 -25.77
N ILE A 151 3.82 14.65 -24.74
CA ILE A 151 3.23 15.99 -24.87
C ILE A 151 4.14 16.89 -25.71
N ASP A 152 5.44 16.91 -25.42
CA ASP A 152 6.46 17.63 -26.21
C ASP A 152 6.51 17.17 -27.67
N GLY A 153 6.13 15.92 -27.93
CA GLY A 153 5.98 15.34 -29.26
C GLY A 153 4.69 15.72 -29.99
N ASN A 154 3.99 16.78 -29.56
CA ASN A 154 2.69 17.22 -30.11
C ASN A 154 1.58 16.16 -29.98
N MET A 155 1.69 15.23 -29.03
CA MET A 155 0.61 14.28 -28.74
C MET A 155 -0.39 14.93 -27.79
N SER A 156 -1.69 14.81 -28.10
CA SER A 156 -2.74 15.21 -27.16
C SER A 156 -2.56 14.51 -25.81
N GLU A 157 -2.77 15.22 -24.72
CA GLU A 157 -2.58 14.73 -23.35
C GLU A 157 -3.27 13.38 -23.09
N ASP A 158 -4.53 13.22 -23.52
CA ASP A 158 -5.29 11.96 -23.34
C ASP A 158 -4.66 10.75 -24.05
N ARG A 159 -4.01 10.99 -25.19
CA ARG A 159 -3.33 9.96 -25.96
C ARG A 159 -1.95 9.67 -25.37
N ALA A 160 -1.27 10.72 -24.89
CA ALA A 160 0.00 10.61 -24.17
C ALA A 160 -0.15 9.80 -22.88
N ARG A 161 -1.15 10.11 -22.04
CA ARG A 161 -1.47 9.36 -20.81
C ARG A 161 -1.75 7.89 -21.08
N ARG A 162 -2.60 7.59 -22.07
CA ARG A 162 -2.92 6.21 -22.47
C ARG A 162 -1.66 5.44 -22.91
N LYS A 163 -0.79 6.09 -23.68
CA LYS A 163 0.45 5.47 -24.18
C LYS A 163 1.48 5.27 -23.07
N ALA A 164 1.64 6.24 -22.17
CA ALA A 164 2.51 6.14 -21.00
C ALA A 164 2.04 5.02 -20.06
N ASN A 165 0.74 4.98 -19.73
CA ASN A 165 0.13 3.91 -18.96
C ASN A 165 0.38 2.54 -19.59
N TRP A 166 0.12 2.37 -20.88
CA TRP A 166 0.29 1.07 -21.55
C TRP A 166 1.74 0.59 -21.53
N LYS A 167 2.70 1.48 -21.78
CA LYS A 167 4.12 1.12 -21.79
C LYS A 167 4.68 0.82 -20.41
N LEU A 168 4.22 1.53 -19.40
CA LEU A 168 4.68 1.34 -18.03
C LEU A 168 4.04 0.09 -17.40
N LYS A 169 2.76 -0.19 -17.72
CA LYS A 169 2.00 -1.30 -17.12
C LYS A 169 2.68 -2.66 -17.28
N ASP A 170 3.24 -2.98 -18.44
CA ASP A 170 3.88 -4.29 -18.66
C ASP A 170 5.20 -4.40 -17.88
N GLU A 171 6.06 -3.38 -17.97
CA GLU A 171 7.36 -3.32 -17.28
C GLU A 171 7.20 -3.29 -15.75
N ASP A 172 6.19 -2.60 -15.26
CA ASP A 172 5.88 -2.45 -13.84
C ASP A 172 5.30 -3.71 -13.24
N ILE A 173 4.40 -4.38 -13.96
CA ILE A 173 3.78 -5.63 -13.49
C ILE A 173 4.87 -6.68 -13.28
N ASP A 174 5.80 -6.83 -14.23
CA ASP A 174 6.88 -7.82 -14.11
C ASP A 174 7.81 -7.50 -12.93
N GLN A 175 8.21 -6.24 -12.78
CA GLN A 175 9.06 -5.83 -11.65
C GLN A 175 8.35 -5.99 -10.31
N PHE A 176 7.08 -5.58 -10.23
CA PHE A 176 6.27 -5.73 -9.03
C PHE A 176 6.09 -7.19 -8.66
N LEU A 177 5.70 -8.05 -9.61
CA LEU A 177 5.48 -9.47 -9.37
C LEU A 177 6.76 -10.18 -8.92
N SER A 178 7.91 -9.82 -9.51
CA SER A 178 9.21 -10.35 -9.10
C SER A 178 9.52 -10.02 -7.64
N ARG A 179 9.38 -8.74 -7.25
CA ARG A 179 9.63 -8.30 -5.86
C ARG A 179 8.60 -8.85 -4.88
N TYR A 180 7.34 -8.91 -5.27
CA TYR A 180 6.25 -9.49 -4.48
C TYR A 180 6.48 -10.99 -4.26
N SER A 181 6.92 -11.72 -5.29
CA SER A 181 7.29 -13.13 -5.17
C SER A 181 8.41 -13.32 -4.14
N SER A 182 9.44 -12.47 -4.15
CA SER A 182 10.49 -12.51 -3.13
C SER A 182 9.95 -12.28 -1.72
N LEU A 183 9.04 -11.31 -1.56
CA LEU A 183 8.39 -11.05 -0.26
C LEU A 183 7.57 -12.25 0.20
N VAL A 184 6.79 -12.88 -0.69
CA VAL A 184 6.00 -14.07 -0.36
C VAL A 184 6.91 -15.23 0.03
N GLN A 185 8.03 -15.45 -0.67
CA GLN A 185 9.01 -16.47 -0.29
C GLN A 185 9.58 -16.19 1.10
N TYR A 186 9.87 -14.93 1.41
CA TYR A 186 10.33 -14.52 2.73
C TYR A 186 9.31 -14.84 3.82
N LEU A 187 8.04 -14.46 3.61
CA LEU A 187 6.94 -14.75 4.54
C LEU A 187 6.71 -16.26 4.71
N LEU A 188 6.84 -17.05 3.64
CA LEU A 188 6.71 -18.50 3.69
C LEU A 188 7.87 -19.15 4.47
N GLN A 189 9.09 -18.63 4.32
CA GLN A 189 10.25 -19.07 5.11
C GLN A 189 10.10 -18.68 6.58
N LEU A 190 9.53 -17.51 6.88
CA LEU A 190 9.19 -17.17 8.26
C LEU A 190 8.13 -18.11 8.80
N GLN A 191 7.05 -18.39 8.08
CA GLN A 191 5.97 -19.20 8.61
C GLN A 191 6.33 -20.69 8.76
N ASN A 192 7.13 -21.24 7.85
CA ASN A 192 7.43 -22.68 7.78
C ASN A 192 8.92 -22.98 7.96
N GLY A 193 9.69 -22.00 8.41
CA GLY A 193 11.13 -22.14 8.59
C GLY A 193 11.45 -22.98 9.81
N LYS A 194 12.46 -23.84 9.70
CA LYS A 194 12.95 -24.65 10.83
C LYS A 194 13.31 -23.81 12.07
N ILE A 195 13.75 -22.56 11.87
CA ILE A 195 14.06 -21.65 12.97
C ILE A 195 12.78 -21.11 13.61
N HIS A 196 11.79 -20.71 12.80
CA HIS A 196 10.49 -20.28 13.30
C HIS A 196 9.81 -21.39 14.10
N ASP A 197 9.80 -22.62 13.59
CA ASP A 197 9.24 -23.77 14.33
C ASP A 197 9.94 -23.96 15.68
N LYS A 198 11.27 -23.84 15.73
CA LYS A 198 12.03 -23.91 17.00
C LYS A 198 11.64 -22.78 17.95
N VAL A 199 11.51 -21.56 17.45
CA VAL A 199 11.12 -20.39 18.25
C VAL A 199 9.70 -20.56 18.79
N MET A 200 8.74 -20.94 17.94
CA MET A 200 7.34 -21.15 18.32
C MET A 200 7.15 -22.31 19.29
N ASN A 201 7.85 -23.43 19.06
CA ASN A 201 7.86 -24.54 20.02
C ASN A 201 8.40 -24.08 21.37
N LYS A 202 9.47 -23.27 21.39
CA LYS A 202 10.04 -22.78 22.64
C LYS A 202 9.11 -21.78 23.36
N ILE A 203 8.43 -20.91 22.62
CA ILE A 203 7.41 -20.02 23.19
C ILE A 203 6.32 -20.87 23.84
N THR A 204 5.81 -21.89 23.14
CA THR A 204 4.76 -22.78 23.64
C THR A 204 5.19 -23.51 24.92
N GLU A 205 6.42 -24.06 24.95
CA GLU A 205 7.00 -24.65 26.17
C GLU A 205 7.00 -23.65 27.34
N LEU A 206 7.52 -22.44 27.13
CA LEU A 206 7.63 -21.44 28.20
C LEU A 206 6.26 -20.97 28.71
N VAL A 207 5.29 -20.82 27.81
CA VAL A 207 3.92 -20.44 28.16
C VAL A 207 3.22 -21.54 28.95
N ASN A 208 3.47 -22.82 28.61
CA ASN A 208 2.96 -23.95 29.38
C ASN A 208 3.58 -24.03 30.79
N ASP A 209 4.76 -23.46 30.99
CA ASP A 209 5.41 -23.30 32.30
C ASP A 209 4.93 -22.03 33.05
N ASP A 210 3.73 -21.52 32.74
CA ASP A 210 3.12 -20.30 33.30
C ASP A 210 3.93 -19.00 33.08
N MET A 211 4.81 -18.96 32.08
CA MET A 211 5.49 -17.72 31.71
C MET A 211 4.56 -16.81 30.90
N ASP A 212 4.58 -15.51 31.25
CA ASP A 212 3.94 -14.48 30.44
C ASP A 212 4.39 -14.55 28.96
N TYR A 213 3.42 -14.43 28.05
CA TYR A 213 3.62 -14.65 26.62
C TYR A 213 4.66 -13.68 26.03
N GLU A 214 4.65 -12.41 26.46
CA GLU A 214 5.58 -11.41 25.95
C GLU A 214 7.02 -11.69 26.42
N LYS A 215 7.18 -12.15 27.67
CA LYS A 215 8.46 -12.63 28.19
C LYS A 215 8.93 -13.90 27.48
N ALA A 216 8.03 -14.84 27.23
CA ALA A 216 8.34 -16.09 26.53
C ALA A 216 8.89 -15.81 25.11
N ILE A 217 8.28 -14.88 24.37
CA ILE A 217 8.78 -14.42 23.06
C ILE A 217 10.21 -13.88 23.17
N LYS A 218 10.45 -12.92 24.08
CA LYS A 218 11.77 -12.30 24.24
C LYS A 218 12.86 -13.32 24.58
N VAL A 219 12.55 -14.30 25.44
CA VAL A 219 13.47 -15.37 25.82
C VAL A 219 13.73 -16.32 24.65
N ALA A 220 12.69 -16.75 23.94
CA ALA A 220 12.81 -17.65 22.80
C ALA A 220 13.63 -17.02 21.66
N ILE A 221 13.34 -15.76 21.31
CA ILE A 221 14.11 -15.02 20.29
C ILE A 221 15.57 -14.87 20.72
N ARG A 222 15.85 -14.46 21.97
CA ARG A 222 17.23 -14.32 22.46
C ARG A 222 18.02 -15.63 22.39
N LYS A 223 17.37 -16.76 22.66
CA LYS A 223 17.99 -18.10 22.59
C LYS A 223 18.37 -18.49 21.16
N HIS A 224 17.52 -18.16 20.19
CA HIS A 224 17.73 -18.51 18.78
C HIS A 224 18.38 -17.41 17.94
N LYS A 225 18.66 -16.25 18.53
CA LYS A 225 19.33 -15.11 17.90
C LYS A 225 20.61 -15.44 17.12
N PRO A 226 21.48 -16.38 17.54
CA PRO A 226 22.67 -16.74 16.75
C PRO A 226 22.38 -17.50 15.44
N GLN A 227 21.15 -17.98 15.26
CA GLN A 227 20.70 -18.75 14.09
C GLN A 227 19.83 -17.92 13.16
N LEU A 228 19.41 -16.72 13.60
CA LEU A 228 18.70 -15.70 12.83
C LEU A 228 19.72 -14.78 12.15
#